data_AF-A0A1G3QJF3-F1
#
_entry.id   AF-A0A1G3QJF3-F1
#
_cell.length_a   1.000
_cell.length_b   1.000
_cell.length_c   1.000
_cell.angle_alpha   90.00
_cell.angle_beta   90.00
_cell.angle_gamma   90.00
#
_symmetry.space_group_name_H-M   'P 1'
#
loop_
_entity.id
_entity.type
_entity.pdbx_description
1 polymer ?
#
loop_
_entity_poly.entity_id
_entity_poly.type
_entity_poly.pdbx_seq_one_letter_code
_entity_poly.pdbx_strand_id
1 'polypeptide(L)'
;MVTGTNVTHIDGGWAIMSYMGAGDNDCMVSDKSAQWDKFRRTLIGTSDGVNHFNEINHFFGLTPGFDVIGFYVGVVRELKKMGY
;
A
#
# COMPACT_ATOMS: atom_id res chain seq x y z
N MET A 1 -13.98 0.85 8.26
CA MET A 1 -12.57 1.10 7.92
C MET A 1 -11.78 0.22 8.88
N VAL A 2 -11.12 -0.82 8.36
CA VAL A 2 -10.58 -1.90 9.19
C VAL A 2 -9.34 -1.40 9.94
N THR A 3 -9.43 -1.43 11.27
CA THR A 3 -8.36 -1.20 12.22
C THR A 3 -7.72 -2.56 12.54
N GLY A 4 -6.51 -2.81 12.07
CA GLY A 4 -5.75 -4.00 12.40
C GLY A 4 -4.26 -3.65 12.45
N THR A 5 -3.61 -3.95 13.56
CA THR A 5 -2.22 -3.56 13.86
C THR A 5 -1.20 -4.68 13.65
N ASN A 6 -1.60 -5.85 13.15
CA ASN A 6 -0.67 -6.95 12.91
C ASN A 6 -1.07 -7.70 11.63
N VAL A 7 -0.44 -7.33 10.52
CA VAL A 7 -0.47 -8.10 9.28
C VAL A 7 0.82 -8.90 9.23
N THR A 8 0.72 -10.23 9.35
CA THR A 8 1.85 -11.13 9.05
C THR A 8 2.04 -11.16 7.54
N HIS A 9 3.02 -10.42 7.03
CA HIS A 9 3.44 -10.50 5.64
C HIS A 9 4.12 -11.85 5.36
N ILE A 10 3.59 -12.65 4.43
CA ILE A 10 4.28 -13.83 3.86
C ILE A 10 5.20 -13.47 2.68
N ASP A 11 5.29 -12.19 2.34
CA ASP A 11 6.11 -11.70 1.23
C ASP A 11 7.60 -11.66 1.62
N GLY A 12 8.42 -12.47 0.95
CA GLY A 12 9.86 -12.54 1.23
C GLY A 12 10.58 -11.20 1.08
N GLY A 13 10.13 -10.34 0.16
CA GLY A 13 10.68 -8.99 0.00
C GLY A 13 10.43 -8.11 1.22
N TRP A 14 9.25 -8.20 1.82
CA TRP A 14 8.92 -7.50 3.06
C TRP A 14 9.85 -7.90 4.19
N ALA A 15 10.05 -9.21 4.38
CA ALA A 15 10.88 -9.75 5.45
C ALA A 15 12.36 -9.32 5.30
N ILE A 16 12.88 -9.32 4.07
CA ILE A 16 14.26 -8.89 3.77
C ILE A 16 14.43 -7.40 4.09
N MET A 17 13.53 -6.56 3.59
CA MET A 17 13.55 -5.11 3.85
C MET A 17 13.47 -4.81 5.37
N SER A 18 12.56 -5.49 6.07
CA SER A 18 12.42 -5.39 7.52
C SER A 18 13.70 -5.81 8.24
N TYR A 19 14.34 -6.91 7.84
CA TYR A 19 15.62 -7.38 8.39
C TYR A 19 16.76 -6.38 8.14
N MET A 20 16.72 -5.68 7.00
CA MET A 20 17.67 -4.62 6.64
C MET A 20 17.39 -3.27 7.33
N GLY A 21 16.40 -3.22 8.23
CA GLY A 21 16.08 -2.03 9.03
C GLY A 21 15.11 -1.04 8.38
N ALA A 22 14.43 -1.44 7.30
CA ALA A 22 13.44 -0.58 6.63
C ALA A 22 12.17 -0.36 7.46
N GLY A 23 11.82 -1.31 8.35
CA GLY A 23 10.54 -1.33 9.06
C GLY A 23 9.38 -1.70 8.13
N ASP A 24 8.19 -1.17 8.39
CA ASP A 24 7.01 -1.35 7.52
C ASP A 24 7.31 -0.88 6.09
N ASN A 25 6.96 -1.72 5.11
CA ASN A 25 7.34 -1.54 3.71
C ASN A 25 6.39 -2.32 2.78
N ASP A 26 6.48 -2.05 1.48
CA ASP A 26 5.68 -2.70 0.43
C ASP A 26 6.44 -3.81 -0.32
N CYS A 27 7.53 -4.35 0.28
CA CYS A 27 8.54 -5.23 -0.30
C CYS A 27 9.66 -4.57 -1.12
N MET A 28 9.58 -3.27 -1.41
CA MET A 28 10.61 -2.54 -2.18
C MET A 28 10.93 -1.16 -1.61
N VAL A 29 9.94 -0.50 -1.02
CA VAL A 29 9.97 0.87 -0.50
C VAL A 29 9.39 0.86 0.91
N SER A 30 10.07 1.52 1.85
CA SER A 30 9.57 1.66 3.22
C SER A 30 8.49 2.73 3.31
N ASP A 31 7.59 2.59 4.29
CA ASP A 31 6.55 3.57 4.60
C ASP A 31 7.12 4.98 4.80
N LYS A 32 8.29 5.08 5.45
CA LYS A 32 8.98 6.37 5.65
C LYS A 32 9.51 6.95 4.35
N SER A 33 9.99 6.10 3.44
CA SER A 33 10.51 6.52 2.13
C SER A 33 9.40 6.93 1.16
N ALA A 34 8.21 6.36 1.27
CA ALA A 34 7.07 6.64 0.38
C ALA A 34 6.33 7.95 0.71
N GLN A 35 6.56 8.52 1.89
CA GLN A 35 5.91 9.75 2.32
C GLN A 35 6.43 10.96 1.52
N TRP A 36 5.55 11.52 0.69
CA TRP A 36 5.86 12.70 -0.12
C TRP A 36 4.80 13.79 0.03
N ASP A 37 5.26 15.04 0.19
CA ASP A 37 4.45 16.26 0.29
C ASP A 37 3.27 16.12 1.27
N LYS A 38 2.02 16.29 0.82
CA LYS A 38 0.83 16.12 1.64
C LYS A 38 0.48 14.63 1.76
N PHE A 39 1.24 13.95 2.61
CA PHE A 39 0.95 12.57 3.00
C PHE A 39 -0.48 12.45 3.57
N ARG A 40 -1.25 11.50 3.03
CA ARG A 40 -2.62 11.25 3.49
C ARG A 40 -2.69 10.16 4.54
N ARG A 41 -2.07 9.01 4.25
CA ARG A 41 -2.05 7.80 5.10
C ARG A 41 -1.24 6.69 4.43
N THR A 42 -0.80 5.73 5.24
CA THR A 42 -0.39 4.39 4.79
C THR A 42 -1.62 3.57 4.42
N LEU A 43 -1.54 2.75 3.37
CA LEU A 43 -2.57 1.80 2.99
C LEU A 43 -2.32 0.46 3.65
N ILE A 44 -3.35 -0.14 4.24
CA ILE A 44 -3.27 -1.45 4.89
C ILE A 44 -4.33 -2.35 4.24
N GLY A 45 -3.88 -3.46 3.65
CA GLY A 45 -4.73 -4.49 3.08
C GLY A 45 -5.14 -5.54 4.12
N THR A 46 -6.16 -6.35 3.81
CA THR A 46 -6.72 -7.35 4.76
C THR A 46 -6.02 -8.70 4.77
N SER A 47 -5.04 -8.93 3.89
CA SER A 47 -4.23 -10.15 3.82
C SER A 47 -2.80 -9.87 4.30
N ASP A 48 -1.91 -9.58 3.36
CA ASP A 48 -0.46 -9.38 3.53
C ASP A 48 -0.10 -7.89 3.34
N GLY A 49 -1.01 -6.99 3.74
CA GLY A 49 -0.88 -5.56 3.53
C GLY A 49 -1.15 -5.19 2.06
N VAL A 50 -0.51 -4.12 1.59
CA VAL A 50 -0.47 -3.73 0.17
C VAL A 50 1.00 -3.80 -0.23
N ASN A 51 1.35 -4.76 -1.08
CA ASN A 51 2.70 -4.82 -1.62
C ASN A 51 2.83 -4.00 -2.91
N HIS A 52 4.08 -3.80 -3.34
CA HIS A 52 4.43 -2.95 -4.48
C HIS A 52 3.71 -3.34 -5.78
N PHE A 53 3.39 -4.63 -5.95
CA PHE A 53 2.67 -5.12 -7.12
C PHE A 53 1.16 -4.93 -7.02
N ASN A 54 0.60 -4.93 -5.81
CA ASN A 54 -0.82 -4.65 -5.60
C ASN A 54 -1.17 -3.21 -5.99
N GLU A 55 -0.27 -2.26 -5.75
CA GLU A 55 -0.49 -0.85 -6.02
C GLU A 55 -0.84 -0.59 -7.49
N ILE A 56 -0.14 -1.24 -8.42
CA ILE A 56 -0.33 -1.02 -9.87
C ILE A 56 -1.29 -2.02 -10.52
N ASN A 57 -2.06 -2.77 -9.72
CA ASN A 57 -2.96 -3.80 -10.22
C ASN A 57 -2.22 -4.82 -11.12
N HIS A 58 -1.02 -5.25 -10.71
CA HIS A 58 -0.23 -6.20 -11.50
C HIS A 58 -0.87 -7.60 -11.46
N PHE A 59 -0.13 -8.66 -11.84
CA PHE A 59 -0.62 -10.06 -11.84
C PHE A 59 -2.04 -10.23 -12.40
N PHE A 60 -2.35 -9.53 -13.51
CA PHE A 60 -3.64 -9.55 -14.18
C PHE A 60 -4.83 -9.12 -13.32
N GLY A 61 -4.59 -8.24 -12.34
CA GLY A 61 -5.60 -7.69 -11.45
C GLY A 61 -5.88 -8.51 -10.20
N LEU A 62 -5.01 -9.46 -9.88
CA LEU A 62 -5.07 -10.19 -8.62
C LEU A 62 -4.38 -9.39 -7.52
N THR A 63 -5.16 -8.60 -6.81
CA THR A 63 -4.72 -7.82 -5.63
C THR A 63 -5.47 -8.24 -4.37
N PRO A 64 -5.21 -9.44 -3.82
CA PRO A 64 -5.90 -9.92 -2.63
C PRO A 64 -5.79 -8.91 -1.49
N GLY A 65 -6.92 -8.60 -0.86
CA GLY A 65 -6.96 -7.69 0.28
C GLY A 65 -6.82 -6.20 -0.03
N PHE A 66 -6.70 -5.80 -1.30
CA PHE A 66 -6.63 -4.39 -1.72
C PHE A 66 -7.54 -4.07 -2.92
N ASP A 67 -8.48 -3.15 -2.73
CA ASP A 67 -9.33 -2.60 -3.81
C ASP A 67 -8.60 -1.47 -4.55
N VAL A 68 -7.74 -1.87 -5.48
CA VAL A 68 -6.89 -0.94 -6.25
C VAL A 68 -7.71 -0.02 -7.16
N ILE A 69 -8.75 -0.52 -7.81
CA ILE A 69 -9.60 0.31 -8.69
C ILE A 69 -10.37 1.33 -7.88
N GLY A 70 -11.02 0.91 -6.78
CA GLY A 70 -11.74 1.82 -5.89
C GLY A 70 -10.82 2.87 -5.26
N PHE A 71 -9.58 2.48 -4.92
CA PHE A 71 -8.56 3.41 -4.44
C PHE A 71 -8.28 4.53 -5.46
N TYR A 72 -7.89 4.20 -6.69
CA TYR A 72 -7.57 5.21 -7.70
C TYR A 72 -8.77 6.05 -8.12
N VAL A 73 -9.97 5.45 -8.24
CA VAL A 73 -11.21 6.20 -8.46
C VAL A 73 -11.45 7.20 -7.32
N GLY A 74 -11.18 6.81 -6.08
CA GLY A 74 -11.22 7.69 -4.91
C GLY A 74 -10.24 8.86 -5.02
N VAL A 75 -8.98 8.59 -5.40
CA VAL A 75 -7.94 9.61 -5.61
C VAL A 75 -8.38 10.62 -6.66
N VAL A 76 -8.84 10.17 -7.83
CA VAL A 76 -9.31 11.05 -8.91
C VAL A 76 -10.50 11.90 -8.46
N ARG A 77 -11.45 11.33 -7.71
CA ARG A 77 -12.58 12.08 -7.15
C ARG A 77 -12.12 13.15 -6.17
N GLU A 78 -11.09 12.89 -5.37
CA GLU A 78 -10.53 13.87 -4.45
C GLU A 78 -9.82 14.99 -5.20
N LEU A 79 -8.98 14.65 -6.18
CA LEU A 79 -8.31 15.64 -7.04
C LEU A 79 -9.32 16.58 -7.72
N LYS A 80 -10.41 16.02 -8.27
CA LYS A 80 -11.50 16.81 -8.84
C LYS A 80 -12.17 17.75 -7.84
N LYS A 81 -12.34 17.33 -6.58
CA LYS A 81 -12.87 18.21 -5.50
C LYS A 81 -11.90 19.33 -5.13
N MET A 82 -10.60 19.12 -5.32
CA MET A 82 -9.57 20.14 -5.10
C MET A 82 -9.43 21.12 -6.26
N GLY A 83 -10.09 20.87 -7.40
CA GLY A 83 -10.04 21.72 -8.58
C GLY A 83 -8.95 21.38 -9.59
N TYR A 84 -8.40 20.16 -9.53
CA TYR A 84 -7.51 19.59 -10.56
C TYR A 84 -8.28 18.82 -11.63
#